data_AF-A0A6D2IUB6-F1
#
_entry.id   AF-A0A6D2IUB6-F1
#
_cell.length_a   1.000
_cell.length_b   1.000
_cell.length_c   1.000
_cell.angle_alpha   90.00
_cell.angle_beta   90.00
_cell.angle_gamma   90.00
#
_symmetry.space_group_name_H-M   'P 1'
#
loop_
_entity.id
_entity.type
_entity.pdbx_description
1 polymer ?
#
loop_
_entity_poly.entity_id
_entity_poly.type
_entity_poly.pdbx_seq_one_letter_code
_entity_poly.pdbx_strand_id
1 'polypeptide(L)'
;MEEDQEQTSFTFEIDNFSEKEAVITSPNFLSGGCEWFVKVYPEGIDIEDHLSMYLHVANLVSLRLGWKRRASYSLVLLNQSGKELFRTYGFCFVRLVSFQSYWCYRS
;
A
#
# COMPACT_ATOMS: atom_id res chain seq x y z
N MET A 1 12.23 -24.45 18.44
CA MET A 1 12.47 -23.14 17.81
C MET A 1 11.30 -22.95 16.87
N GLU A 2 10.30 -22.20 17.30
CA GLU A 2 9.12 -21.91 16.48
C GLU A 2 9.56 -20.99 15.35
N GLU A 3 9.39 -21.44 14.11
CA GLU A 3 9.55 -20.59 12.93
C GLU A 3 8.42 -19.56 12.98
N ASP A 4 8.77 -18.33 13.38
CA ASP A 4 7.90 -17.17 13.29
C ASP A 4 7.55 -16.98 11.81
N GLN A 5 6.42 -17.54 11.38
CA GLN A 5 5.95 -17.44 10.01
C GLN A 5 5.62 -15.97 9.75
N GLU A 6 6.59 -15.22 9.20
CA GLU A 6 6.34 -13.85 8.78
C GLU A 6 5.16 -13.84 7.80
N GLN A 7 4.05 -13.21 8.19
CA GLN A 7 2.89 -13.02 7.32
C GLN A 7 3.34 -12.24 6.07
N THR A 8 3.40 -12.92 4.92
CA THR A 8 3.87 -12.37 3.64
C THR A 8 2.73 -11.98 2.70
N SER A 9 1.50 -12.37 3.01
CA SER A 9 0.31 -12.06 2.23
C SER A 9 -0.80 -11.50 3.11
N PHE A 10 -1.57 -10.59 2.53
CA PHE A 10 -2.76 -10.00 3.11
C PHE A 10 -3.88 -10.06 2.09
N THR A 11 -5.09 -10.34 2.55
CA THR A 11 -6.29 -10.41 1.71
C THR A 11 -7.42 -9.72 2.45
N PHE A 12 -8.18 -8.91 1.73
CA PHE A 12 -9.39 -8.27 2.23
C PHE A 12 -10.47 -8.35 1.16
N GLU A 13 -11.71 -8.47 1.61
CA GLU A 13 -12.88 -8.53 0.75
C GLU A 13 -13.51 -7.14 0.59
N ILE A 14 -14.10 -6.90 -0.57
CA ILE A 14 -14.83 -5.67 -0.87
C ILE A 14 -16.25 -6.03 -1.24
N ASP A 15 -17.18 -5.75 -0.34
CA ASP A 15 -18.60 -5.99 -0.57
C ASP A 15 -19.16 -5.01 -1.58
N ASN A 16 -20.03 -5.52 -2.45
CA ASN A 16 -20.73 -4.78 -3.50
C ASN A 16 -19.78 -3.87 -4.31
N PHE A 17 -18.63 -4.40 -4.75
CA PHE A 17 -17.60 -3.63 -5.45
C PHE A 17 -18.15 -2.79 -6.61
N SER A 18 -19.11 -3.31 -7.38
CA SER A 18 -19.75 -2.61 -8.50
C SER A 18 -20.55 -1.36 -8.11
N GLU A 19 -20.88 -1.18 -6.84
CA GLU A 19 -21.60 0.00 -6.32
C GLU A 19 -20.63 1.05 -5.72
N LYS A 20 -19.32 0.79 -5.75
CA LYS A 20 -18.31 1.66 -5.13
C LYS A 20 -17.71 2.59 -6.17
N GLU A 21 -17.97 3.88 -6.02
CA GLU A 21 -17.32 4.93 -6.81
C GLU A 21 -16.17 5.60 -6.03
N ALA A 22 -16.26 5.58 -4.69
CA ALA A 22 -15.27 6.20 -3.81
C ALA A 22 -14.04 5.31 -3.58
N VAL A 23 -12.92 5.95 -3.22
CA VAL A 23 -11.68 5.27 -2.86
C VAL A 23 -11.89 4.38 -1.64
N ILE A 24 -11.46 3.12 -1.76
CA ILE A 24 -11.59 2.10 -0.71
C ILE A 24 -10.22 1.92 -0.06
N THR A 25 -10.18 1.95 1.27
CA THR A 25 -8.96 1.75 2.06
C THR A 25 -9.05 0.45 2.82
N SER A 26 -8.06 -0.43 2.66
CA SER A 26 -8.00 -1.68 3.41
C SER A 26 -7.72 -1.42 4.91
N PRO A 27 -8.02 -2.39 5.78
CA PRO A 27 -7.39 -2.44 7.10
C PRO A 27 -5.86 -2.40 6.97
N ASN A 28 -5.20 -1.86 8.00
CA ASN A 28 -3.76 -1.96 8.12
C ASN A 28 -3.36 -3.41 8.37
N PHE A 29 -2.19 -3.80 7.84
CA PHE A 29 -1.62 -5.12 8.07
C PHE A 29 -0.11 -5.05 8.24
N LEU A 30 0.43 -5.96 9.05
CA LEU A 30 1.86 -6.09 9.29
C LEU A 30 2.47 -7.09 8.30
N SER A 31 3.53 -6.68 7.61
CA SER A 31 4.32 -7.58 6.78
C SER A 31 5.74 -7.07 6.62
N GLY A 32 6.73 -7.96 6.75
CA GLY A 32 8.15 -7.60 6.68
C GLY A 32 8.54 -6.50 7.69
N GLY A 33 7.98 -6.53 8.89
CA GLY A 33 8.27 -5.54 9.96
C GLY A 33 7.83 -4.11 9.65
N CYS A 34 6.89 -3.92 8.72
CA CYS A 34 6.27 -2.62 8.43
C CYS A 34 4.75 -2.78 8.44
N GLU A 35 4.06 -1.70 8.80
CA GLU A 35 2.60 -1.61 8.72
C GLU A 35 2.21 -0.99 7.38
N TRP A 36 1.38 -1.70 6.63
CA TRP A 36 0.96 -1.35 5.28
C TRP A 36 -0.56 -1.25 5.20
N PHE A 37 -1.05 -0.60 4.16
CA PHE A 37 -2.45 -0.64 3.74
C PHE A 37 -2.55 -0.47 2.22
N VAL A 38 -3.66 -0.91 1.64
CA VAL A 38 -3.94 -0.79 0.20
C VAL A 38 -5.04 0.24 -0.01
N LYS A 39 -4.86 1.11 -1.00
CA LYS A 39 -5.94 1.93 -1.57
C LYS A 39 -6.38 1.36 -2.90
N VAL A 40 -7.69 1.22 -3.07
CA VAL A 40 -8.33 0.75 -4.30
C VAL A 40 -9.17 1.90 -4.85
N TYR A 41 -8.98 2.16 -6.13
CA TYR A 41 -9.65 3.21 -6.89
C TYR A 41 -10.50 2.52 -7.95
N PRO A 42 -11.82 2.34 -7.72
CA PRO A 42 -12.70 1.63 -8.63
C PRO A 42 -12.69 2.20 -10.06
N GLU A 43 -12.69 3.53 -10.16
CA GLU A 43 -12.67 4.30 -11.42
C GLU A 43 -11.26 4.63 -11.93
N GLY A 44 -10.23 4.13 -11.24
CA GLY A 44 -8.85 4.39 -11.58
C GLY A 44 -8.29 5.72 -11.10
N ILE A 45 -7.02 5.95 -11.44
CA ILE A 45 -6.35 7.24 -11.32
C ILE A 45 -5.81 7.58 -12.70
N ASP A 46 -6.14 8.75 -13.23
CA ASP A 46 -5.73 9.32 -14.51
C ASP A 46 -6.23 8.61 -15.79
N ILE A 47 -6.55 7.32 -15.74
CA ILE A 47 -7.17 6.58 -16.85
C ILE A 47 -8.54 6.08 -16.38
N GLU A 48 -9.59 6.65 -16.97
CA GLU A 48 -10.99 6.23 -16.76
C GLU A 48 -11.18 4.76 -17.19
N ASP A 49 -12.18 4.08 -16.60
CA ASP A 49 -12.54 2.68 -16.86
C ASP A 49 -11.51 1.60 -16.43
N HIS A 50 -10.50 1.95 -15.61
CA HIS A 50 -9.52 0.98 -15.09
C HIS A 50 -9.48 0.94 -13.57
N LEU A 51 -9.57 -0.26 -12.99
CA LEU A 51 -9.28 -0.45 -11.57
C LEU A 51 -7.80 -0.16 -11.26
N SER A 52 -7.54 0.79 -10.35
CA SER A 52 -6.18 1.08 -9.86
C SER A 52 -6.01 0.70 -8.38
N MET A 53 -4.86 0.14 -8.04
CA MET A 53 -4.56 -0.33 -6.68
C MET A 53 -3.14 0.05 -6.26
N TYR A 54 -2.98 0.58 -5.03
CA TYR A 54 -1.70 1.08 -4.53
C TYR A 54 -1.42 0.62 -3.11
N LEU A 55 -0.17 0.22 -2.84
CA LEU A 55 0.32 -0.14 -1.52
C LEU A 55 0.97 1.07 -0.84
N HIS A 56 0.58 1.34 0.40
CA HIS A 56 1.05 2.47 1.20
C HIS A 56 1.57 2.00 2.57
N VAL A 57 2.46 2.81 3.17
CA VAL A 57 2.92 2.61 4.56
C VAL A 57 1.99 3.38 5.50
N ALA A 58 1.44 2.72 6.53
CA ALA A 58 0.46 3.30 7.43
C ALA A 58 1.05 4.38 8.35
N ASN A 59 2.14 4.07 9.04
CA ASN A 59 2.73 4.96 10.04
C ASN A 59 4.04 5.58 9.55
N LEU A 60 3.94 6.65 8.75
CA LEU A 60 5.12 7.39 8.31
C LEU A 60 5.75 8.24 9.44
N VAL A 61 4.95 8.63 10.44
CA VAL A 61 5.35 9.59 11.49
C VAL A 61 6.21 8.94 12.57
N SER A 62 6.03 7.66 12.85
CA SER A 62 6.90 6.90 13.78
C SER A 62 8.26 6.52 13.19
N LEU A 63 8.47 6.74 11.89
CA LEU A 63 9.69 6.33 11.21
C LEU A 63 10.77 7.41 11.36
N ARG A 64 11.95 7.00 11.81
CA ARG A 64 13.09 7.89 12.00
C ARG A 64 13.49 8.55 10.67
N LEU A 65 13.96 9.79 10.73
CA LEU A 65 14.54 10.49 9.58
C LEU A 65 15.61 9.61 8.90
N GLY A 66 15.57 9.56 7.57
CA GLY A 66 16.46 8.68 6.79
C GLY A 66 15.98 7.24 6.66
N TRP A 67 14.82 6.88 7.22
CA TRP A 67 14.23 5.56 7.00
C TRP A 67 13.97 5.30 5.51
N LYS A 68 14.32 4.09 5.11
CA LYS A 68 14.18 3.61 3.75
C LYS A 68 13.71 2.17 3.79
N ARG A 69 12.65 1.88 3.04
CA ARG A 69 12.19 0.50 2.83
C ARG A 69 12.02 0.24 1.35
N ARG A 70 12.50 -0.92 0.95
CA ARG A 70 12.25 -1.53 -0.35
C ARG A 70 11.27 -2.67 -0.10
N ALA A 71 10.17 -2.68 -0.82
CA ALA A 71 9.23 -3.78 -0.81
C ALA A 71 8.96 -4.21 -2.25
N SER A 72 9.19 -5.48 -2.55
CA SER A 72 8.67 -6.12 -3.75
C SER A 72 7.35 -6.78 -3.38
N TYR A 73 6.31 -6.54 -4.16
CA TYR A 73 4.98 -7.07 -3.87
C TYR A 73 4.26 -7.46 -5.15
N SER A 74 3.20 -8.25 -5.02
CA SER A 74 2.22 -8.47 -6.07
C SER A 74 0.83 -8.16 -5.56
N LEU A 75 0.02 -7.45 -6.33
CA LEU A 75 -1.40 -7.27 -6.07
C LEU A 75 -2.17 -8.26 -6.91
N VAL A 76 -3.13 -8.95 -6.30
CA VAL A 76 -3.90 -10.02 -6.93
C VAL A 76 -5.37 -9.74 -6.74
N LEU A 77 -6.13 -9.71 -7.83
CA LEU A 77 -7.59 -9.64 -7.80
C LEU A 77 -8.16 -11.04 -7.97
N LEU A 78 -8.94 -11.48 -6.99
CA LEU A 78 -9.64 -12.75 -7.01
C LEU A 78 -11.13 -12.51 -7.25
N ASN A 79 -11.79 -13.41 -7.98
CA ASN A 79 -13.25 -13.44 -8.03
C ASN A 79 -13.83 -14.12 -6.76
N GLN A 80 -15.16 -14.16 -6.65
CA GLN A 80 -15.87 -14.78 -5.52
C GLN A 80 -15.60 -16.29 -5.35
N SER A 81 -15.16 -16.97 -6.41
CA SER A 81 -14.76 -18.39 -6.34
C SER A 81 -13.28 -18.58 -5.96
N GLY A 82 -12.57 -17.50 -5.59
CA GLY A 82 -11.13 -17.52 -5.30
C GLY A 82 -10.22 -17.67 -6.52
N LYS A 83 -10.75 -17.52 -7.75
CA LYS A 83 -9.97 -17.60 -8.97
C LYS A 83 -9.29 -16.25 -9.24
N GLU A 84 -8.00 -16.30 -9.53
CA GLU A 84 -7.23 -15.12 -9.98
C GLU A 84 -7.78 -14.60 -11.30
N LEU A 85 -8.19 -13.33 -11.29
CA LEU A 85 -8.58 -12.58 -12.47
C LEU A 85 -7.38 -11.81 -13.02
N PHE A 86 -6.66 -11.13 -12.13
CA PHE A 86 -5.53 -10.27 -12.49
C PHE A 86 -4.45 -10.31 -11.41
N ARG A 87 -3.21 -10.13 -11.86
CA ARG A 87 -2.04 -9.95 -10.99
C ARG A 87 -1.12 -8.90 -11.56
N THR A 88 -0.68 -8.00 -10.70
CA THR A 88 0.34 -7.01 -11.01
C THR A 88 1.50 -7.16 -10.06
N TYR A 89 2.70 -6.82 -10.52
CA TYR A 89 3.90 -6.80 -9.71
C TYR A 89 4.33 -5.36 -9.50
N GLY A 90 4.66 -5.02 -8.26
CA GLY A 90 5.02 -3.68 -7.86
C GLY A 90 6.29 -3.67 -7.04
N PHE A 91 6.92 -2.50 -7.03
CA PHE A 91 8.07 -2.22 -6.18
C PHE A 91 7.85 -0.89 -5.47
N CYS A 92 7.79 -0.92 -4.14
CA CYS A 92 7.65 0.26 -3.32
C CYS A 92 9.04 0.69 -2.81
N PHE A 93 9.41 1.93 -3.11
CA PHE A 93 10.58 2.58 -2.54
C PHE A 93 10.13 3.80 -1.75
N VAL A 94 10.10 3.68 -0.43
CA VAL A 94 9.77 4.81 0.45
C VAL A 94 11.05 5.36 1.05
N ARG A 95 11.25 6.67 0.92
CA ARG A 95 12.34 7.40 1.59
C ARG A 95 11.76 8.63 2.28
N LEU A 96 11.91 8.71 3.60
CA LEU A 96 11.63 9.93 4.34
C LEU A 96 12.85 10.83 4.30
N VAL A 97 12.74 11.96 3.59
CA VAL A 97 13.75 13.02 3.58
C VAL A 97 13.26 14.19 4.43
N SER A 98 14.09 14.68 5.35
CA SER A 98 13.85 15.96 6.01
C SER A 98 14.16 17.09 5.04
N PHE A 99 13.16 17.82 4.56
CA PHE A 99 13.39 19.21 4.16
C PHE A 99 13.31 20.05 5.44
N GLN A 100 14.45 20.27 6.10
CA GLN A 100 14.56 21.45 6.97
C GLN A 100 14.99 22.63 6.08
N SER A 101 14.03 23.25 5.40
CA SER A 101 14.22 24.59 4.85
C SER A 101 13.83 25.60 5.92
N TYR A 102 14.81 25.99 6.73
CA TYR A 102 14.84 27.33 7.34
C TYR A 102 16.26 27.89 7.19
N TRP A 103 16.57 28.38 5.98
CA TRP A 103 17.53 29.47 5.87
C TRP A 103 16.79 30.74 6.29
N CYS A 104 16.78 31.03 7.60
CA CYS A 104 16.46 32.37 8.07
C CYS A 104 17.76 33.18 7.99
N TYR A 105 17.80 34.19 7.11
CA TYR A 105 18.90 35.15 7.07
C TYR A 105 18.96 35.95 8.39
N ARG A 106 20.11 35.90 9.05
CA ARG A 106 20.72 36.92 9.92
C ARG A 106 22.21 36.86 9.56
N SER A 107 22.92 37.91 9.18
CA SER A 107 22.82 39.35 9.47
C SER A 107 22.97 40.20 8.21
#